data_AF-W4L4G6-F1
#
_entry.id   AF-W4L4G6-F1
#
_cell.length_a   1.000
_cell.length_b   1.000
_cell.length_c   1.000
_cell.angle_alpha   90.00
_cell.angle_beta   90.00
_cell.angle_gamma   90.00
#
_symmetry.space_group_name_H-M   'P 1'
#
loop_
_entity.id
_entity.type
_entity.pdbx_description
1 polymer ?
#
loop_
_entity_poly.entity_id
_entity_poly.type
_entity_poly.pdbx_seq_one_letter_code
_entity_poly.pdbx_strand_id
1 'polypeptide(L)' 'MTTVGLISDTHSLLRPEAVEALKGADLIVHAGDIGSIDVIDALSEIAPVFAVRGNVDKGEWATKFPQDGEH' A
#
# COMPACT_ATOMS: atom_id res chain seq x y z
N MET A 1 1.70 7.97 -21.23
CA MET A 1 2.41 8.55 -20.08
C MET A 1 2.05 7.67 -18.90
N THR A 2 3.02 7.23 -18.11
CA THR A 2 2.76 6.29 -17.00
C THR A 2 2.43 7.09 -15.73
N THR A 3 1.32 6.76 -15.09
CA THR A 3 0.85 7.39 -13.84
C THR A 3 1.07 6.43 -12.68
N VAL A 4 1.74 6.90 -11.64
CA VAL A 4 1.98 6.12 -10.41
C VAL A 4 1.19 6.76 -9.26
N GLY A 5 0.32 5.98 -8.63
CA GLY A 5 -0.38 6.34 -7.41
C GLY A 5 0.50 6.08 -6.19
N LEU A 6 0.54 7.02 -5.24
CA LEU A 6 1.28 6.90 -3.99
C LEU A 6 0.33 7.06 -2.81
N ILE A 7 0.40 6.14 -1.85
CA ILE A 7 -0.38 6.16 -0.61
C ILE A 7 0.50 5.67 0.55
N SER A 8 0.15 6.06 1.78
CA SER A 8 0.84 5.68 3.01
C SER A 8 -0.13 5.73 4.19
N ASP A 9 0.27 5.19 5.34
CA ASP A 9 -0.39 5.41 6.64
C ASP A 9 -1.88 5.05 6.64
N THR A 10 -2.23 3.95 5.96
CA THR A 10 -3.63 3.51 5.89
C THR A 10 -4.11 2.92 7.21
N HIS A 11 -3.22 2.33 8.02
CA HIS A 11 -3.55 1.78 9.35
C HIS A 11 -4.81 0.90 9.33
N SER A 12 -4.89 -0.01 8.35
CA SER A 12 -6.01 -0.90 8.06
C SER A 12 -7.30 -0.21 7.57
N LEU A 13 -7.28 1.11 7.39
CA LEU A 13 -8.42 1.91 6.92
C LEU A 13 -8.12 2.51 5.55
N LEU A 14 -8.51 1.79 4.50
CA LEU A 14 -8.52 2.33 3.14
C LEU A 14 -9.78 3.17 2.92
N ARG A 15 -9.62 4.48 2.80
CA ARG A 15 -10.74 5.41 2.60
C ARG A 15 -11.25 5.35 1.15
N PRO A 16 -12.58 5.41 0.92
CA PRO A 16 -13.15 5.44 -0.43
C PRO A 16 -12.58 6.54 -1.32
N GLU A 17 -12.32 7.72 -0.75
CA GLU A 17 -11.74 8.85 -1.48
C GLU A 17 -10.32 8.56 -1.99
N ALA A 18 -9.54 7.78 -1.24
CA ALA A 18 -8.22 7.33 -1.66
C ALA A 18 -8.33 6.30 -2.80
N VAL A 19 -9.30 5.38 -2.73
CA VAL A 19 -9.60 4.44 -3.82
C VAL A 19 -9.95 5.20 -5.09
N GLU A 20 -10.86 6.17 -5.01
CA GLU A 20 -11.26 6.98 -6.17
C GLU A 20 -10.08 7.78 -6.73
N ALA A 21 -9.22 8.35 -5.89
CA ALA A 21 -8.04 9.10 -6.32
C ALA A 21 -6.98 8.22 -7.01
N LEU A 22 -6.92 6.93 -6.69
CA LEU A 22 -5.97 5.97 -7.26
C LEU A 22 -6.49 5.28 -8.53
N LYS A 23 -7.77 5.48 -8.89
CA LYS A 23 -8.33 4.91 -10.13
C LYS A 23 -7.61 5.44 -11.36
N GLY A 24 -7.24 4.53 -12.26
CA GLY A 24 -6.54 4.85 -13.50
C GLY A 24 -5.02 5.00 -13.34
N ALA A 25 -4.46 4.76 -12.15
CA ALA A 25 -3.03 4.57 -12.00
C ALA A 25 -2.58 3.29 -12.73
N ASP A 26 -1.42 3.35 -13.39
CA ASP A 26 -0.79 2.17 -13.99
C ASP A 26 -0.10 1.30 -12.92
N LEU A 27 0.23 1.91 -11.78
CA LEU A 27 0.91 1.30 -10.65
C LEU A 27 0.56 2.03 -9.35
N ILE A 28 0.48 1.30 -8.24
CA ILE A 28 0.33 1.87 -6.90
C ILE A 28 1.55 1.52 -6.03
N VAL A 29 2.03 2.50 -5.28
CA VAL A 29 3.06 2.32 -4.25
C VAL A 29 2.46 2.64 -2.87
N HIS A 30 2.54 1.69 -1.93
CA HIS A 30 2.23 1.91 -0.53
C HIS A 30 3.54 2.13 0.26
N ALA A 31 3.71 3.31 0.86
CA ALA A 31 4.98 3.75 1.44
C ALA A 31 5.23 3.32 2.90
N GLY A 32 4.32 2.56 3.49
CA GLY A 32 4.46 1.99 4.84
C GLY A 32 3.21 2.23 5.67
N ASP A 33 3.20 1.64 6.86
CA ASP A 33 2.11 1.71 7.82
C ASP A 33 0.73 1.30 7.26
N ILE A 34 0.73 0.11 6.66
CA ILE A 34 -0.43 -0.50 5.99
C ILE A 34 -1.47 -0.96 7.01
N GLY A 35 -1.04 -1.57 8.11
CA GLY A 35 -1.88 -2.10 9.19
C GLY A 35 -2.53 -3.47 8.92
N SER A 36 -2.85 -3.82 7.67
CA SER A 36 -3.38 -5.14 7.30
C SER A 36 -3.09 -5.50 5.84
N ILE A 37 -2.92 -6.80 5.55
CA ILE A 37 -2.83 -7.31 4.17
C ILE A 37 -4.08 -6.97 3.34
N ASP A 38 -5.24 -6.83 3.97
CA ASP A 38 -6.50 -6.52 3.28
C ASP A 38 -6.44 -5.19 2.52
N VAL A 39 -5.62 -4.23 2.99
CA VAL A 39 -5.40 -2.96 2.28
C VAL A 39 -4.64 -3.21 0.96
N ILE A 40 -3.62 -4.07 0.99
CA ILE A 40 -2.87 -4.43 -0.22
C ILE A 40 -3.75 -5.19 -1.19
N ASP A 41 -4.57 -6.12 -0.70
CA ASP A 41 -5.52 -6.86 -1.52
C ASP A 41 -6.51 -5.91 -2.20
N ALA A 42 -7.09 -4.96 -1.45
CA ALA A 42 -8.01 -3.96 -1.99
C ALA A 42 -7.35 -3.01 -3.01
N LEU A 43 -6.11 -2.56 -2.75
CA LEU A 43 -5.36 -1.73 -3.71
C LEU A 43 -4.99 -2.52 -4.98
N SER A 44 -4.74 -3.82 -4.84
CA SER A 44 -4.40 -4.72 -5.95
C SER A 44 -5.58 -4.96 -6.91
N GLU A 45 -6.81 -4.70 -6.48
CA GLU A 45 -7.98 -4.67 -7.37
C GLU A 45 -7.97 -3.46 -8.33
N ILE A 46 -7.24 -2.39 -7.99
CA ILE A 46 -7.16 -1.16 -8.79
C ILE A 46 -6.03 -1.24 -9.81
N ALA A 47 -4.82 -1.57 -9.35
CA ALA A 47 -3.60 -1.65 -10.16
C ALA A 47 -2.54 -2.50 -9.43
N PRO A 48 -1.47 -2.96 -10.11
CA PRO A 48 -0.38 -3.66 -9.43
C PRO A 48 0.22 -2.81 -8.29
N VAL A 49 0.45 -3.44 -7.13
CA VAL A 49 0.91 -2.76 -5.91
C VAL A 49 2.33 -3.16 -5.57
N PHE A 50 3.18 -2.17 -5.33
CA PHE A 50 4.41 -2.34 -4.56
C PHE A 50 4.23 -1.73 -3.18
N ALA A 51 4.66 -2.45 -2.15
CA ALA A 51 4.57 -1.96 -0.79
C ALA A 51 5.89 -2.19 -0.04
N VAL A 52 6.21 -1.26 0.85
CA VAL A 52 7.17 -1.44 1.92
C VAL A 52 6.39 -1.56 3.23
N ARG A 53 6.91 -2.32 4.20
CA ARG A 53 6.33 -2.42 5.54
C ARG A 53 6.87 -1.28 6.42
N GLY A 54 5.99 -0.61 7.17
CA GLY A 54 6.33 0.38 8.19
C GLY A 54 6.33 -0.21 9.61
N ASN A 55 6.35 0.65 10.64
CA ASN A 55 6.51 0.21 12.02
C ASN A 55 5.30 -0.52 12.60
N VAL A 56 4.10 -0.32 12.04
CA VAL A 56 2.88 -1.04 12.47
C VAL A 56 2.69 -2.38 11.76
N ASP A 57 3.43 -2.64 10.68
CA ASP A 57 3.26 -3.80 9.80
C ASP A 57 4.00 -5.02 10.34
N LYS A 58 3.32 -5.77 11.21
CA LYS A 58 3.89 -6.90 11.96
C LYS A 58 3.20 -8.22 11.61
N GLY A 59 3.98 -9.30 11.70
CA GLY A 59 3.51 -10.68 11.47
C GLY A 59 3.98 -11.28 10.15
N GLU A 60 3.60 -12.53 9.89
CA GLU A 60 4.05 -13.31 8.73
C GLU A 60 3.64 -12.70 7.38
N TRP A 61 2.53 -11.95 7.33
CA TRP A 61 2.11 -11.29 6.10
C TRP A 61 3.09 -10.16 5.72
N ALA A 62 3.56 -9.41 6.71
CA ALA A 62 4.41 -8.24 6.50
C ALA A 62 5.83 -8.64 6.05
N THR A 63 6.28 -9.87 6.35
CA THR A 63 7.60 -10.37 5.91
C THR A 63 7.71 -10.54 4.39
N LYS A 64 6.59 -10.46 3.67
CA LYS A 64 6.57 -10.44 2.20
C LYS A 64 7.06 -9.11 1.63
N PHE A 65 7.10 -8.06 2.44
CA PHE A 65 7.47 -6.71 2.02
C PHE A 65 8.82 -6.29 2.62
N PRO A 66 9.66 -5.59 1.85
CA PRO A 66 10.86 -4.96 2.38
C PRO A 66 10.48 -3.90 3.43
N GLN A 67 11.32 -3.73 4.44
CA GLN A 67 11.15 -2.68 5.45
C GLN A 67 11.49 -1.32 4.87
N ASP A 68 10.74 -0.28 5.26
CA ASP A 68 11.14 1.10 5.04
C ASP A 68 12.51 1.30 5.72
N GLY A 69 13.50 1.76 4.95
CA GLY A 69 14.91 1.53 5.25
C GLY A 69 15.30 1.78 6.71
N GLU A 70 15.59 0.72 7.45
CA GLU A 70 16.36 0.81 8.70
C GLU A 70 17.83 1.09 8.33
N HIS A 71 18.34 2.20 8.85
CA HIS A 71 19.75 2.37 9.20
C HIS A 71 20.03 1.63 10.51
#